data_AF-A0A4S4ZH59-F1
#
_entry.id   AF-A0A4S4ZH59-F1
#
_cell.length_a   1.000
_cell.length_b   1.000
_cell.length_c   1.000
_cell.angle_alpha   90.00
_cell.angle_beta   90.00
_cell.angle_gamma   90.00
#
_symmetry.space_group_name_H-M   'P 1'
#
loop_
_entity.id
_entity.type
_entity.pdbx_description
1 polymer ?
#
loop_
_entity_poly.entity_id
_entity_poly.type
_entity_poly.pdbx_seq_one_letter_code
_entity_poly.pdbx_strand_id
1 'polypeptide(L)'
;MSGARTRMAWTDRLRIGALGLSSRPARTALSALGIAIGITALVGVLGLSESSRADLNRQLDALGTNLLTVEPGQDFMGDDASLPDESVAMVGRMTTIRSAAAVRAVDATVRRTDRVPEAQTSGIATAAADLGLPEAVAARVR
;
A
#
# COMPACT_ATOMS: atom_id res chain seq x y z
N MET A 1 12.53 50.10 54.98
CA MET A 1 12.93 48.69 54.76
C MET A 1 11.99 48.05 53.76
N SER A 2 12.44 47.81 52.53
CA SER A 2 11.85 46.79 51.66
C SER A 2 12.88 46.39 50.61
N GLY A 3 13.56 45.26 50.86
CA GLY A 3 14.53 44.69 49.93
C GLY A 3 13.80 44.02 48.78
N ALA A 4 13.79 44.65 47.61
CA ALA A 4 13.31 44.02 46.38
C ALA A 4 14.20 42.81 46.07
N ARG A 5 13.65 41.59 46.21
CA ARG A 5 14.32 40.36 45.77
C ARG A 5 14.33 40.33 44.24
N THR A 6 15.41 40.84 43.66
CA THR A 6 15.66 40.79 42.22
C THR A 6 15.81 39.32 41.82
N ARG A 7 14.79 38.77 41.18
CA ARG A 7 14.84 37.39 40.66
C ARG A 7 15.80 37.39 39.47
N MET A 8 16.81 36.52 39.49
CA MET A 8 17.71 36.36 38.34
C MET A 8 16.93 36.17 37.04
N ALA A 9 17.39 36.82 35.97
CA ALA A 9 16.84 36.63 34.64
C ALA A 9 17.05 35.17 34.20
N TRP A 10 16.10 34.59 33.47
CA TRP A 10 16.19 33.20 32.98
C TRP A 10 17.43 32.99 32.09
N THR A 11 17.79 34.02 31.33
CA THR A 11 19.02 34.07 30.53
C THR A 11 20.28 33.94 31.38
N ASP A 12 20.30 34.55 32.57
CA ASP A 12 21.43 34.47 33.49
C ASP A 12 21.56 33.07 34.11
N ARG A 13 20.42 32.43 34.42
CA ARG A 13 20.41 31.02 34.86
C ARG A 13 20.93 30.07 33.78
N LEU A 14 20.56 30.27 32.52
CA LEU A 14 21.08 29.48 31.40
C LEU A 14 22.58 29.71 31.19
N ARG A 15 23.05 30.95 31.29
CA ARG A 15 24.46 31.30 31.11
C ARG A 15 25.33 30.67 32.20
N ILE A 16 24.88 30.73 33.46
CA ILE A 16 25.56 30.10 34.59
C ILE A 16 25.54 28.57 34.45
N GLY A 17 24.42 27.97 34.00
CA GLY A 17 24.33 26.53 33.73
C GLY A 17 25.27 26.07 32.61
N ALA A 18 25.38 26.85 31.53
CA ALA A 18 26.27 26.55 30.40
C ALA A 18 27.75 26.58 30.79
N LEU A 19 28.15 27.51 31.67
CA LEU A 19 29.51 27.54 32.23
C LEU A 19 29.84 26.23 32.99
N GLY A 20 28.86 25.66 33.69
CA GLY A 20 28.97 24.36 34.35
C GLY A 20 29.28 23.21 33.39
N LEU A 21 28.63 23.18 32.20
CA LEU A 21 28.88 22.18 31.17
C LEU A 21 30.32 22.26 30.61
N SER A 22 30.85 23.49 30.43
CA SER A 22 32.21 23.71 29.93
C SER A 22 33.31 23.36 30.93
N SER A 23 33.01 23.39 32.25
CA SER A 23 33.99 23.08 33.30
C SER A 23 34.37 21.58 33.38
N ARG A 24 33.53 20.69 32.85
CA ARG A 24 33.70 19.23 32.91
C ARG A 24 33.39 18.58 31.55
N PRO A 25 34.20 18.84 30.51
CA PRO A 25 33.88 18.51 29.13
C PRO A 25 33.68 17.01 28.90
N ALA A 26 34.50 16.15 29.53
CA ALA A 26 34.40 14.70 29.37
C ALA A 26 33.05 14.15 29.87
N ARG A 27 32.56 14.62 31.03
CA ARG A 27 31.29 14.14 31.60
C ARG A 27 30.10 14.64 30.78
N THR A 28 30.15 15.89 30.33
CA THR A 28 29.13 16.48 29.45
C THR A 28 29.05 15.74 28.12
N ALA A 29 30.20 15.46 27.50
CA ALA A 29 30.27 14.72 26.25
C ALA A 29 29.71 13.30 26.38
N LEU A 30 30.11 12.54 27.40
CA LEU A 30 29.62 11.17 27.63
C LEU A 30 28.11 11.12 27.90
N SER A 31 27.56 12.09 28.65
CA SER A 31 26.12 12.17 28.91
C SER A 31 25.33 12.50 27.64
N ALA A 32 25.82 13.45 26.83
CA ALA A 32 25.19 13.81 25.57
C ALA A 32 25.25 12.64 24.56
N LEU A 33 26.37 11.93 24.52
CA LEU A 33 26.57 10.76 23.67
C LEU A 33 25.59 9.64 24.00
N GLY A 34 25.34 9.36 25.29
CA GLY A 34 24.34 8.37 25.71
C GLY A 34 22.93 8.71 25.22
N ILE A 35 22.51 9.98 25.34
CA ILE A 35 21.20 10.43 24.85
C ILE A 35 21.13 10.32 23.32
N ALA A 36 22.20 10.74 22.62
CA ALA A 36 22.27 10.70 21.17
C ALA A 36 22.16 9.26 20.65
N ILE A 37 22.91 8.32 21.24
CA ILE A 37 22.86 6.90 20.86
C ILE A 37 21.49 6.32 21.18
N GLY A 38 20.91 6.61 22.34
CA GLY A 38 19.59 6.11 22.74
C GLY A 38 18.50 6.51 21.76
N ILE A 39 18.43 7.80 21.39
CA ILE A 39 17.43 8.30 20.43
C ILE A 39 17.69 7.72 19.04
N THR A 40 18.95 7.66 18.61
CA THR A 40 19.33 7.10 17.29
C THR A 40 18.94 5.64 17.17
N ALA A 41 19.18 4.84 18.21
CA ALA A 41 18.80 3.43 18.23
C ALA A 41 17.28 3.25 18.15
N LEU A 42 16.51 4.00 18.96
CA LEU A 42 15.04 3.92 18.96
C LEU A 42 14.47 4.30 17.59
N VAL A 43 14.90 5.44 17.02
CA VAL A 43 14.42 5.93 15.73
C VAL A 43 14.85 4.99 14.60
N GLY A 44 16.08 4.45 14.64
CA GLY A 44 16.57 3.49 13.64
C GLY A 44 15.73 2.21 13.60
N VAL A 45 15.41 1.63 14.77
CA VAL A 45 14.60 0.41 14.88
C VAL A 45 13.16 0.65 14.43
N LEU A 46 12.54 1.74 14.88
CA LEU A 46 11.17 2.07 14.50
C LEU A 46 11.08 2.44 13.01
N GLY A 47 11.99 3.25 12.50
CA GLY A 47 12.03 3.68 11.10
C GLY A 47 12.25 2.52 10.14
N LEU A 48 13.18 1.61 10.45
CA LEU A 48 13.40 0.41 9.64
C LEU A 48 12.16 -0.49 9.63
N SER A 49 11.55 -0.72 10.81
CA SER A 49 10.37 -1.58 10.93
C SER A 49 9.17 -1.02 10.16
N GLU A 50 8.91 0.28 10.28
CA GLU A 50 7.81 0.93 9.55
C GLU A 50 8.05 0.94 8.03
N SER A 51 9.29 1.19 7.59
CA SER A 51 9.63 1.10 6.16
C SER A 51 9.38 -0.30 5.61
N SER A 52 9.79 -1.34 6.34
CA SER A 52 9.58 -2.74 5.93
C SER A 52 8.09 -3.12 5.90
N ARG A 53 7.30 -2.67 6.89
CA ARG A 53 5.84 -2.88 6.88
C ARG A 53 5.17 -2.20 5.69
N ALA A 54 5.54 -0.94 5.40
CA ALA A 54 5.01 -0.21 4.26
C ALA A 54 5.38 -0.86 2.93
N ASP A 55 6.59 -1.41 2.82
CA ASP A 55 7.03 -2.12 1.62
C ASP A 55 6.28 -3.43 1.41
N LEU A 56 6.14 -4.23 2.46
CA LEU A 56 5.35 -5.46 2.42
C LEU A 56 3.88 -5.18 2.09
N ASN A 57 3.26 -4.18 2.70
CA ASN A 57 1.88 -3.81 2.39
C ASN A 57 1.73 -3.39 0.92
N ARG A 58 2.66 -2.60 0.37
CA ARG A 58 2.65 -2.25 -1.06
C ARG A 58 2.78 -3.48 -1.97
N GLN A 59 3.61 -4.45 -1.59
CA GLN A 59 3.74 -5.70 -2.34
C GLN A 59 2.46 -6.54 -2.25
N LEU A 60 1.83 -6.64 -1.06
CA LEU A 60 0.57 -7.34 -0.86
C LEU A 60 -0.59 -6.68 -1.61
N ASP A 61 -0.69 -5.35 -1.57
CA ASP A 61 -1.69 -4.59 -2.34
C ASP A 61 -1.50 -4.81 -3.85
N ALA A 62 -0.25 -4.91 -4.31
CA ALA A 62 0.06 -5.20 -5.71
C ALA A 62 -0.25 -6.65 -6.11
N LEU A 63 -0.32 -7.59 -5.15
CA LEU A 63 -0.74 -8.98 -5.40
C LEU A 63 -2.26 -9.12 -5.55
N GLY A 64 -3.04 -8.05 -5.40
CA GLY A 64 -4.49 -8.08 -5.63
C GLY A 64 -5.27 -8.70 -4.48
N THR A 65 -4.85 -8.45 -3.23
CA THR A 65 -5.54 -8.92 -2.01
C THR A 65 -6.99 -8.43 -1.86
N ASN A 66 -7.44 -7.54 -2.75
CA ASN A 66 -8.80 -7.00 -2.81
C ASN A 66 -9.58 -7.39 -4.07
N LEU A 67 -9.23 -8.52 -4.72
CA LEU A 67 -9.98 -9.04 -5.86
C LEU A 67 -11.13 -9.93 -5.41
N LEU A 68 -12.34 -9.60 -5.87
CA LEU A 68 -13.56 -10.37 -5.67
C LEU A 68 -14.07 -10.80 -7.04
N THR A 69 -14.13 -12.11 -7.27
CA THR A 69 -14.70 -12.69 -8.48
C THR A 69 -16.15 -13.07 -8.20
N VAL A 70 -17.06 -12.59 -9.04
CA VAL A 70 -18.49 -12.94 -8.99
C VAL A 70 -18.79 -13.74 -10.24
N GLU A 71 -19.27 -14.97 -10.05
CA GLU A 71 -19.70 -15.85 -11.13
C GLU A 71 -21.20 -16.08 -11.01
N PRO A 72 -21.92 -16.18 -12.14
CA PRO A 72 -23.31 -16.61 -12.09
C PRO A 72 -23.40 -18.04 -11.56
N GLY A 73 -24.40 -18.27 -10.69
CA GLY A 73 -24.74 -19.62 -10.24
C GLY A 73 -25.73 -20.30 -11.20
N GLN A 74 -26.52 -21.22 -10.66
CA GLN A 74 -27.64 -21.82 -11.37
C GLN A 74 -28.94 -21.08 -11.05
N ASP A 75 -29.87 -21.07 -11.99
CA ASP A 75 -31.22 -20.55 -11.77
C ASP A 75 -32.09 -21.56 -10.97
N PHE A 76 -33.33 -21.18 -10.67
CA PHE A 76 -34.26 -22.04 -9.94
C PHE A 76 -34.65 -23.33 -10.70
N MET A 77 -34.40 -23.40 -12.00
CA MET A 77 -34.69 -24.54 -12.87
C MET A 77 -33.45 -25.43 -13.10
N GLY A 78 -32.27 -25.01 -12.63
CA GLY A 78 -31.01 -25.72 -12.76
C GLY A 78 -30.20 -25.36 -14.02
N ASP A 79 -30.65 -24.37 -14.79
CA ASP A 79 -29.92 -23.84 -15.94
C ASP A 79 -28.85 -22.84 -15.51
N ASP A 80 -27.80 -22.67 -16.32
CA ASP A 80 -26.75 -21.68 -16.06
C ASP A 80 -27.33 -20.27 -16.07
N ALA A 81 -27.27 -19.57 -14.94
CA ALA A 81 -27.71 -18.20 -14.87
C ALA A 81 -26.75 -17.30 -15.67
N SER A 82 -27.25 -16.17 -16.17
CA SER A 82 -26.40 -15.12 -16.75
C SER A 82 -26.49 -13.87 -15.91
N LEU A 83 -25.34 -13.21 -15.71
CA LEU A 83 -25.30 -11.89 -15.12
C LEU A 83 -25.84 -10.88 -16.15
N PRO A 84 -26.77 -9.99 -15.77
CA PRO A 84 -27.22 -8.90 -16.64
C PRO A 84 -26.06 -7.99 -17.08
N ASP A 85 -26.14 -7.38 -18.25
CA ASP A 85 -25.10 -6.49 -18.79
C ASP A 85 -24.86 -5.26 -17.89
N GLU A 86 -25.90 -4.79 -17.19
CA GLU A 86 -25.82 -3.70 -16.22
C GLU A 86 -25.10 -4.08 -14.91
N SER A 87 -24.76 -5.35 -14.69
CA SER A 87 -24.18 -5.84 -13.43
C SER A 87 -22.89 -5.12 -13.05
N VAL A 88 -22.00 -4.88 -14.03
CA VAL A 88 -20.75 -4.13 -13.81
C VAL A 88 -21.05 -2.70 -13.37
N ALA A 89 -22.03 -2.05 -14.01
CA ALA A 89 -22.44 -0.69 -13.68
C ALA A 89 -23.13 -0.61 -12.30
N MET A 90 -23.89 -1.63 -11.90
CA MET A 90 -24.48 -1.71 -10.57
C MET A 90 -23.42 -1.84 -9.47
N VAL A 91 -22.46 -2.75 -9.64
CA VAL A 91 -21.36 -2.95 -8.69
C VAL A 91 -20.46 -1.70 -8.63
N GLY A 92 -20.17 -1.09 -9.78
CA GLY A 92 -19.38 0.14 -9.85
C GLY A 92 -20.00 1.37 -9.17
N ARG A 93 -21.29 1.34 -8.82
CA ARG A 93 -21.95 2.41 -8.05
C ARG A 93 -21.73 2.31 -6.54
N MET A 94 -21.20 1.19 -6.05
CA MET A 94 -20.93 1.01 -4.62
C MET A 94 -19.70 1.82 -4.20
N THR A 95 -19.81 2.60 -3.13
CA THR A 95 -18.76 3.56 -2.71
C THR A 95 -17.45 2.91 -2.30
N THR A 96 -17.46 1.62 -1.96
CA THR A 96 -16.28 0.83 -1.56
C THR A 96 -15.57 0.15 -2.73
N ILE A 97 -16.19 0.11 -3.91
CA ILE A 97 -15.61 -0.50 -5.11
C ILE A 97 -14.75 0.54 -5.82
N ARG A 98 -13.49 0.18 -6.11
CA ARG A 98 -12.58 1.05 -6.89
C ARG A 98 -12.82 0.91 -8.39
N SER A 99 -12.99 -0.31 -8.85
CA SER A 99 -13.06 -0.68 -10.26
C SER A 99 -13.78 -2.01 -10.39
N ALA A 100 -14.60 -2.16 -11.43
CA ALA A 100 -15.28 -3.39 -11.79
C ALA A 100 -15.17 -3.60 -13.30
N ALA A 101 -15.03 -4.85 -13.74
CA ALA A 101 -14.96 -5.23 -15.14
C ALA A 101 -15.53 -6.63 -15.31
N ALA A 102 -16.14 -6.91 -16.46
CA ALA A 102 -16.60 -8.24 -16.82
C ALA A 102 -15.59 -8.99 -17.71
N VAL A 103 -15.64 -10.31 -17.60
CA VAL A 103 -14.96 -11.25 -18.49
C VAL A 103 -15.98 -12.29 -18.93
N ARG A 104 -15.91 -12.69 -20.20
CA ARG A 104 -16.77 -13.72 -20.78
C ARG A 104 -15.91 -14.68 -21.61
N ALA A 105 -16.02 -15.97 -21.34
CA ALA A 105 -15.43 -16.98 -22.22
C ALA A 105 -16.08 -16.89 -23.61
N VAL A 106 -15.26 -16.90 -24.66
CA VAL A 106 -15.73 -16.87 -26.05
C VAL A 106 -15.23 -18.10 -26.79
N ASP A 107 -16.05 -18.61 -27.70
CA ASP A 107 -15.64 -19.70 -28.59
C ASP A 107 -14.87 -19.11 -29.77
N ALA A 108 -13.60 -18.76 -29.51
CA ALA A 108 -12.69 -18.24 -30.52
C ALA A 108 -11.32 -18.91 -30.44
N THR A 109 -10.69 -19.12 -31.58
CA THR A 109 -9.38 -19.79 -31.67
C THR A 109 -8.26 -18.78 -31.95
N VAL A 110 -7.22 -18.79 -31.12
CA VAL A 110 -6.02 -17.95 -31.31
C VAL A 110 -4.97 -18.75 -32.06
N ARG A 111 -4.45 -18.15 -33.13
CA ARG A 111 -3.43 -18.75 -34.00
C ARG A 111 -2.31 -17.75 -34.21
N ARG A 112 -1.06 -18.23 -34.23
CA ARG A 112 0.13 -17.39 -34.44
C ARG A 112 0.16 -16.77 -35.85
N THR A 113 -0.34 -17.51 -36.84
CA THR A 113 -0.50 -17.04 -38.22
C THR A 113 -1.67 -17.77 -38.87
N ASP A 114 -2.22 -17.15 -39.91
CA ASP A 114 -3.24 -17.67 -40.82
C ASP A 114 -2.94 -19.06 -41.43
N ARG A 115 -1.67 -19.44 -41.52
CA ARG A 115 -1.23 -20.75 -42.04
C ARG A 115 -1.36 -21.92 -41.05
N VAL A 116 -1.71 -21.68 -39.79
CA VAL A 116 -1.95 -22.76 -38.82
C VAL A 116 -3.39 -23.28 -38.98
N PRO A 117 -3.60 -24.60 -39.19
CA PRO A 117 -4.94 -25.18 -39.30
C PRO A 117 -5.82 -24.88 -38.08
N GLU A 118 -7.12 -24.68 -38.30
CA GLU A 118 -8.08 -24.32 -37.23
C GLU A 118 -8.20 -25.36 -36.12
N ALA A 119 -7.92 -26.63 -36.42
CA ALA A 119 -7.89 -27.71 -35.44
C ALA A 119 -6.67 -27.67 -34.50
N GLN A 120 -5.65 -26.86 -34.80
CA GLN A 120 -4.42 -26.74 -34.00
C GLN A 120 -4.43 -25.43 -33.18
N THR A 121 -5.15 -25.45 -32.06
CA THR A 121 -5.34 -24.30 -31.16
C THR A 121 -4.35 -24.25 -30.00
N SER A 122 -3.48 -25.27 -29.87
CA SER A 122 -2.49 -25.40 -28.78
C SER A 122 -3.07 -25.34 -27.36
N GLY A 123 -4.38 -25.56 -27.19
CA GLY A 123 -5.05 -25.57 -25.88
C GLY A 123 -5.25 -24.18 -25.26
N ILE A 124 -5.22 -23.12 -26.07
CA ILE A 124 -5.42 -21.74 -25.59
C ILE A 124 -6.91 -21.43 -25.54
N ALA A 125 -7.43 -21.16 -24.34
CA ALA A 125 -8.80 -20.64 -24.16
C ALA A 125 -8.82 -19.12 -24.41
N THR A 126 -9.91 -18.63 -24.99
CA THR A 126 -10.12 -17.21 -25.25
C THR A 126 -11.26 -16.65 -24.40
N ALA A 127 -11.05 -15.44 -23.92
CA ALA A 127 -12.06 -14.70 -23.19
C ALA A 127 -12.11 -13.26 -23.73
N ALA A 128 -13.32 -12.73 -23.87
CA ALA A 128 -13.56 -11.33 -24.07
C ALA A 128 -13.58 -10.64 -22.70
N ALA A 129 -12.99 -9.46 -22.62
CA ALA A 129 -12.93 -8.68 -21.40
C ALA A 129 -13.28 -7.22 -21.69
N ASP A 130 -13.86 -6.55 -20.70
CA ASP A 130 -14.03 -5.11 -20.76
C ASP A 130 -12.69 -4.39 -20.77
N LEU A 131 -12.66 -3.20 -21.38
CA LEU A 131 -11.46 -2.35 -21.45
C LEU A 131 -10.94 -1.94 -20.06
N GLY A 132 -11.81 -1.93 -19.04
CA GLY A 132 -11.45 -1.64 -17.66
C GLY A 132 -10.82 -2.81 -16.90
N LEU A 133 -10.76 -4.03 -17.48
CA LEU A 133 -10.22 -5.21 -16.80
C LEU A 133 -8.80 -5.02 -16.27
N PRO A 134 -7.84 -4.43 -17.01
CA PRO A 134 -6.48 -4.27 -16.51
C PRO A 134 -6.40 -3.43 -15.23
N GLU A 135 -7.24 -2.41 -15.12
CA GLU A 135 -7.34 -1.60 -13.90
C GLU A 135 -7.98 -2.41 -12.77
N ALA A 136 -9.04 -3.17 -13.08
CA ALA A 136 -9.75 -4.00 -12.10
C ALA A 136 -8.88 -5.09 -11.46
N VAL A 137 -8.00 -5.73 -12.23
CA VAL A 137 -7.11 -6.79 -11.73
C VAL A 137 -5.67 -6.33 -11.46
N ALA A 138 -5.42 -5.01 -11.52
CA ALA A 138 -4.07 -4.43 -11.45
C ALA A 138 -3.06 -5.06 -12.44
N ALA A 139 -3.54 -5.54 -13.60
CA ALA A 139 -2.70 -6.16 -14.61
C ALA A 139 -1.96 -5.12 -15.46
N ARG A 140 -0.76 -5.50 -15.89
CA ARG A 140 0.06 -4.71 -16.82
C ARG A 140 0.19 -5.47 -18.13
N VAL A 141 -0.44 -4.95 -19.18
CA VAL A 141 -0.28 -5.47 -20.54
C VAL A 141 1.02 -4.89 -21.11
N ARG A 142 1.86 -5.74 -21.72
CA ARG A 142 3.11 -5.37 -22.37
C ARG A 142 3.07 -5.70 -23.85
#